data_AF-A0A7C4EY25-F1
#
_entry.id   AF-A0A7C4EY25-F1
#
_cell.length_a   1.000
_cell.length_b   1.000
_cell.length_c   1.000
_cell.angle_alpha   90.00
_cell.angle_beta   90.00
_cell.angle_gamma   90.00
#
_symmetry.space_group_name_H-M   'P 1'
#
loop_
_entity.id
_entity.type
_entity.pdbx_description
1 polymer ?
#
loop_
_entity_poly.entity_id
_entity_poly.type
_entity_poly.pdbx_seq_one_letter_code
_entity_poly.pdbx_strand_id
1 'polypeptide(L)' 'AVVQMLKDKGVQTVVAGDFGMGAMALLRQGDFKIAKVQPGVKVGEIIRAGLYKDLLPKQEMASER' A
#
# COMPACT_ATOMS: atom_id res chain seq x y z
N ALA A 1 -12.46 -15.55 -8.50
CA ALA A 1 -11.24 -14.82 -8.92
C ALA A 1 -10.63 -14.10 -7.72
N VAL A 2 -9.30 -13.98 -7.64
CA VAL A 2 -8.59 -13.37 -6.48
C VAL A 2 -9.08 -11.94 -6.20
N VAL A 3 -9.33 -11.14 -7.25
CA VAL A 3 -9.79 -9.75 -7.10
C VAL A 3 -11.16 -9.65 -6.43
N GLN A 4 -12.10 -10.54 -6.75
CA GLN A 4 -13.41 -10.55 -6.08
C GLN A 4 -13.27 -10.88 -4.60
N MET A 5 -12.45 -11.88 -4.26
CA MET A 5 -12.16 -12.21 -2.86
C MET A 5 -11.56 -11.02 -2.09
N LEU A 6 -10.69 -10.22 -2.73
CA LEU A 6 -10.15 -9.02 -2.11
C LEU A 6 -11.24 -7.97 -1.83
N LYS A 7 -12.17 -7.78 -2.77
CA LYS A 7 -13.33 -6.88 -2.58
C LYS A 7 -14.22 -7.35 -1.44
N ASP A 8 -14.57 -8.64 -1.43
CA ASP A 8 -15.46 -9.23 -0.41
C ASP A 8 -14.85 -9.12 1.00
N LYS A 9 -13.51 -9.07 1.09
CA LYS A 9 -12.78 -8.84 2.34
C LYS A 9 -12.57 -7.36 2.69
N GLY A 10 -13.13 -6.43 1.92
CA GLY A 10 -13.00 -4.99 2.15
C GLY A 10 -11.60 -4.44 1.95
N VAL A 11 -10.75 -5.13 1.17
CA VAL A 11 -9.39 -4.67 0.88
C VAL A 11 -9.45 -3.42 0.02
N GLN A 12 -8.73 -2.37 0.41
CA GLN A 12 -8.67 -1.11 -0.34
C GLN A 12 -7.33 -0.91 -1.06
N THR A 13 -6.26 -1.52 -0.55
CA THR A 13 -4.89 -1.32 -1.05
C THR A 13 -4.20 -2.66 -1.27
N VAL A 14 -3.54 -2.80 -2.42
CA VAL A 14 -2.70 -3.96 -2.75
C VAL A 14 -1.27 -3.49 -2.96
N VAL A 15 -0.34 -4.15 -2.26
CA VAL A 15 1.09 -3.83 -2.31
C VAL A 15 1.87 -5.03 -2.82
N ALA A 16 2.70 -4.85 -3.85
CA ALA A 16 3.54 -5.92 -4.37
C ALA A 16 4.83 -5.39 -5.01
N GLY A 17 5.83 -6.27 -5.12
CA GLY A 17 7.09 -5.96 -5.80
C GLY A 17 6.93 -5.80 -7.31
N ASP A 18 6.07 -6.62 -7.91
CA ASP A 18 5.71 -6.53 -9.32
C ASP A 18 4.28 -6.98 -9.57
N PHE A 19 3.70 -6.53 -10.68
CA PHE A 19 2.34 -6.86 -11.09
C PHE A 19 2.32 -7.34 -12.53
N GLY A 20 1.79 -8.55 -12.75
CA GLY A 20 1.46 -9.00 -14.10
C GLY A 20 0.36 -8.15 -14.72
N MET A 21 0.39 -7.99 -16.05
CA MET A 21 -0.56 -7.16 -16.80
C MET A 21 -2.03 -7.48 -16.51
N GLY A 22 -2.39 -8.76 -16.47
CA GLY A 22 -3.77 -9.19 -16.18
C GLY A 22 -4.22 -8.84 -14.75
N ALA A 23 -3.33 -9.00 -13.78
CA ALA A 23 -3.61 -8.60 -12.40
C ALA A 23 -3.80 -7.09 -12.27
N MET A 24 -2.95 -6.30 -12.93
CA MET A 24 -3.07 -4.84 -12.97
C MET A 24 -4.40 -4.37 -13.55
N ALA A 25 -4.85 -4.96 -14.66
CA ALA A 25 -6.13 -4.63 -15.28
C ALA A 25 -7.30 -4.89 -14.33
N LEU A 26 -7.31 -6.06 -13.69
CA LEU A 26 -8.37 -6.45 -12.77
C LEU A 26 -8.36 -5.62 -11.48
N LEU A 27 -7.18 -5.30 -10.93
CA LEU A 27 -7.06 -4.45 -9.75
C LEU A 27 -7.52 -3.01 -10.03
N ARG A 28 -7.25 -2.47 -11.23
CA ARG A 28 -7.75 -1.15 -11.64
C ARG A 28 -9.26 -1.13 -11.84
N GLN A 29 -9.83 -2.15 -12.50
CA GLN A 29 -11.28 -2.33 -12.59
C GLN A 29 -11.94 -2.53 -11.22
N GLY A 30 -11.15 -2.93 -10.23
CA GLY A 30 -11.60 -3.13 -8.87
C GLY A 30 -11.54 -1.88 -7.97
N ASP A 31 -11.08 -0.74 -8.48
CA ASP A 31 -10.84 0.49 -7.71
C ASP A 31 -9.88 0.33 -6.52
N PHE A 32 -8.95 -0.62 -6.61
CA PHE A 32 -7.93 -0.82 -5.59
C PHE A 32 -6.83 0.25 -5.71
N LYS A 33 -6.34 0.74 -4.57
CA LYS A 33 -5.07 1.47 -4.51
C LYS A 33 -3.93 0.49 -4.72
N ILE A 34 -3.05 0.79 -5.67
CA ILE A 34 -1.92 -0.10 -6.02
C ILE A 34 -0.63 0.58 -5.62
N ALA A 35 0.18 -0.07 -4.80
CA ALA A 35 1.51 0.38 -4.44
C ALA A 35 2.57 -0.63 -4.89
N LYS A 36 3.56 -0.15 -5.65
CA LYS A 36 4.72 -0.95 -6.03
C LYS A 36 5.82 -0.73 -5.00
N VAL A 37 6.45 -1.81 -4.56
CA VAL A 37 7.57 -1.77 -3.61
C VAL A 37 8.82 -2.37 -4.23
N GLN A 38 9.98 -2.01 -3.73
CA GLN A 38 11.20 -2.66 -4.17
C GLN A 38 11.26 -4.11 -3.64
N PRO A 39 11.79 -5.06 -4.42
CA PRO A 39 12.08 -6.41 -3.92
C PRO A 39 12.96 -6.36 -2.67
N GLY A 40 12.69 -7.24 -1.70
CA GLY A 40 13.44 -7.31 -0.44
C GLY A 40 12.92 -6.42 0.68
N VAL A 41 12.00 -5.49 0.39
CA VAL A 41 11.30 -4.71 1.43
C VAL A 41 10.41 -5.62 2.27
N LYS A 42 10.53 -5.53 3.59
CA LYS A 42 9.72 -6.36 4.51
C LYS A 42 8.30 -5.80 4.63
N VAL A 43 7.32 -6.69 4.76
CA VAL A 43 5.91 -6.30 4.97
C VAL A 43 5.75 -5.34 6.15
N GLY A 44 6.47 -5.58 7.25
CA GLY A 44 6.45 -4.71 8.43
C GLY A 44 6.94 -3.28 8.17
N GLU A 45 7.88 -3.08 7.24
CA GLU A 45 8.39 -1.75 6.87
C GLU A 45 7.37 -0.97 6.04
N ILE A 46 6.66 -1.66 5.13
CA ILE A 46 5.58 -1.12 4.31
C ILE A 46 4.43 -0.64 5.20
N ILE A 47 4.01 -1.51 6.13
CA ILE A 47 2.98 -1.19 7.12
C ILE A 47 3.43 0.03 7.93
N ARG A 48 4.69 0.07 8.38
CA ARG A 48 5.18 1.23 9.16
C ARG A 48 5.14 2.52 8.35
N ALA A 49 5.65 2.51 7.12
CA ALA A 49 5.69 3.70 6.28
C ALA A 49 4.30 4.21 5.87
N GLY A 50 3.30 3.32 5.80
CA GLY A 50 1.92 3.64 5.45
C GLY A 50 1.01 3.99 6.64
N LEU A 51 1.09 3.25 7.75
CA LEU A 51 0.27 3.48 8.95
C LEU A 51 0.82 4.61 9.83
N TYR A 52 2.14 4.75 9.97
CA TYR A 52 2.71 5.82 10.80
C TYR A 52 2.84 7.16 10.08
N LYS A 53 2.62 7.24 8.77
CA LYS A 53 2.57 8.54 8.08
C LYS A 53 1.40 9.40 8.57
N ASP A 54 0.30 8.76 8.97
CA ASP A 54 -0.88 9.43 9.53
C ASP A 54 -0.96 9.37 11.07
N LEU A 55 -0.08 8.60 11.74
CA LEU A 55 -0.08 8.40 13.20
C LEU A 55 1.15 8.96 13.93
N LEU A 56 2.17 9.45 13.22
CA LEU A 56 3.21 10.26 13.86
C LEU A 56 2.62 11.67 14.06
N PRO A 57 2.50 12.18 15.31
CA PRO A 57 2.28 13.61 15.47
C PRO A 57 3.39 14.32 14.71
N LYS A 58 3.05 15.44 14.04
CA LYS A 58 4.03 16.39 13.54
C LYS A 58 4.86 16.84 14.75
N GLN A 59 5.90 16.09 15.10
CA GLN A 59 6.92 16.59 15.99
C GLN A 59 7.56 17.73 15.23
N GLU A 60 7.14 18.92 15.65
CA GLU A 60 7.79 20.20 15.52
C GLU A 60 9.17 20.08 14.87
N MET A 61 9.18 20.10 13.54
CA MET A 61 10.28 20.70 12.79
C MET A 61 10.14 22.22 12.94
N ALA A 62 10.35 22.70 14.17
CA ALA A 62 10.74 24.06 14.48
C ALA A 62 12.11 23.91 15.13
N SER A 63 13.13 23.82 14.28
CA SER A 63 14.02 24.96 14.04
C SER A 63 14.98 25.16 15.20
N GLU A 64 16.22 24.79 14.93
CA GLU A 64 17.43 25.45 15.42
C GLU A 64 17.15 26.86 15.99
N ARG A 65 17.49 27.03 17.27
CA ARG A 65 18.38 28.07 17.80
C ARG A 65 18.71 27.80 19.27
#